data_AF-A0A0A8Y056-F1
#
_entry.id   AF-A0A0A8Y056-F1
#
_cell.length_a   1.000
_cell.length_b   1.000
_cell.length_c   1.000
_cell.angle_alpha   90.00
_cell.angle_beta   90.00
_cell.angle_gamma   90.00
#
_symmetry.space_group_name_H-M   'P 1'
#
loop_
_entity.id
_entity.type
_entity.pdbx_description
1 polymer ?
#
loop_
_entity_poly.entity_id
_entity_poly.type
_entity_poly.pdbx_seq_one_letter_code
_entity_poly.pdbx_strand_id
1 'polypeptide(L)' 'MSPAAILFWNVRGLNGQARRNVVRDIVASDRISLLCLQETKMDVIPHSIILEMLGPDFDYVCLPA' A
#
# COMPACT_ATOMS: atom_id res chain seq x y z
N MET A 1 -10.23 -17.03 14.44
CA MET A 1 -9.40 -16.04 13.72
C MET A 1 -9.86 -16.03 12.27
N SER A 2 -10.22 -14.86 11.73
CA SER A 2 -10.46 -14.72 10.30
C SER A 2 -9.14 -14.92 9.53
N PRO A 3 -9.15 -15.46 8.30
CA PRO A 3 -7.94 -15.57 7.50
C PRO A 3 -7.30 -14.20 7.26
N ALA A 4 -5.98 -14.11 7.29
CA ALA A 4 -5.26 -12.91 6.89
C ALA A 4 -5.44 -12.69 5.38
N ALA A 5 -5.89 -11.50 4.97
CA ALA A 5 -5.95 -11.09 3.57
C ALA A 5 -4.58 -10.55 3.16
N ILE A 6 -3.93 -11.21 2.19
CA ILE A 6 -2.57 -10.92 1.75
C ILE A 6 -2.60 -10.54 0.27
N LEU A 7 -1.98 -9.43 -0.09
CA LEU A 7 -1.90 -8.94 -1.47
C LEU A 7 -0.45 -8.70 -1.89
N PHE A 8 -0.06 -9.28 -3.03
CA PHE A 8 1.19 -8.99 -3.73
C PHE A 8 0.85 -8.33 -5.06
N TRP A 9 1.29 -7.08 -5.27
CA TRP A 9 0.84 -6.31 -6.42
C TRP A 9 1.97 -5.48 -7.06
N ASN A 10 2.21 -5.72 -8.35
CA ASN A 10 3.00 -4.83 -9.19
C ASN A 10 2.13 -3.65 -9.67
N VAL A 11 2.37 -2.48 -9.07
CA VAL A 11 1.56 -1.26 -9.28
C VAL A 11 2.03 -0.40 -10.44
N ARG A 12 3.24 -0.66 -10.97
CA ARG A 12 3.83 0.05 -12.13
C ARG A 12 3.80 1.59 -12.01
N GLY A 13 4.07 2.12 -10.82
CA GLY A 13 4.20 3.56 -10.55
C GLY A 13 3.11 4.13 -9.63
N LEU A 14 3.51 4.88 -8.59
CA LEU A 14 2.64 5.50 -7.58
C LEU A 14 2.78 7.03 -7.47
N ASN A 15 3.49 7.68 -8.39
CA ASN A 15 3.68 9.14 -8.38
C ASN A 15 2.34 9.93 -8.45
N GLY A 16 1.32 9.38 -9.11
CA GLY A 16 0.01 10.02 -9.23
C GLY A 16 -0.95 9.70 -8.08
N GLN A 17 -1.60 10.73 -7.53
CA GLN A 17 -2.61 10.61 -6.47
C GLN A 17 -3.72 9.61 -6.79
N ALA A 18 -4.24 9.64 -8.02
CA ALA A 18 -5.31 8.74 -8.44
C ALA A 18 -4.92 7.26 -8.29
N ARG A 19 -3.66 6.90 -8.56
CA ARG A 19 -3.18 5.52 -8.39
C ARG A 19 -3.07 5.12 -6.93
N ARG A 20 -2.64 6.05 -6.07
CA ARG A 20 -2.59 5.85 -4.61
C ARG A 20 -3.98 5.68 -4.01
N ASN A 21 -4.98 6.40 -4.52
CA ASN A 21 -6.38 6.21 -4.14
C ASN A 21 -6.87 4.80 -4.49
N VAL A 22 -6.52 4.27 -5.67
CA VAL A 22 -6.88 2.88 -6.02
C VAL A 22 -6.26 1.88 -5.04
N VAL A 23 -5.01 2.09 -4.60
CA VAL A 23 -4.40 1.26 -3.55
C VAL A 23 -5.22 1.35 -2.26
N ARG A 24 -5.60 2.55 -1.84
CA ARG A 24 -6.44 2.76 -0.66
C ARG A 24 -7.77 2.04 -0.74
N ASP A 25 -8.45 2.18 -1.86
CA ASP A 25 -9.78 1.60 -2.06
C ASP A 25 -9.71 0.07 -1.94
N ILE A 26 -8.70 -0.56 -2.56
CA ILE A 26 -8.47 -2.01 -2.46
C ILE A 26 -8.13 -2.45 -1.04
N VAL A 27 -7.23 -1.74 -0.35
CA VAL A 27 -6.87 -2.06 1.03
C VAL A 27 -8.11 -2.03 1.94
N ALA A 28 -8.96 -1.02 1.77
CA ALA A 28 -10.18 -0.86 2.57
C ALA A 28 -11.27 -1.88 2.19
N SER A 29 -11.51 -2.12 0.89
CA SER A 29 -12.57 -3.03 0.43
C SER A 29 -12.28 -4.48 0.80
N ASP A 30 -11.01 -4.87 0.64
CA ASP A 30 -10.60 -6.28 0.77
C ASP A 30 -10.05 -6.57 2.17
N ARG A 31 -9.98 -5.55 3.04
CA ARG A 31 -9.47 -5.61 4.42
C ARG A 31 -8.08 -6.25 4.46
N ILE A 32 -7.20 -5.74 3.60
CA ILE A 32 -5.85 -6.27 3.44
C ILE A 32 -5.08 -6.11 4.75
N SER A 33 -4.50 -7.21 5.22
CA SER A 33 -3.70 -7.29 6.44
C SER A 33 -2.19 -7.32 6.19
N LEU A 34 -1.78 -7.74 4.99
CA LEU A 34 -0.39 -7.73 4.54
C LEU A 34 -0.35 -7.34 3.06
N LEU A 35 0.45 -6.33 2.74
CA LEU A 35 0.57 -5.79 1.39
C LEU A 35 2.05 -5.71 0.96
N CYS A 36 2.34 -6.23 -0.23
CA CYS A 36 3.63 -6.09 -0.89
C CYS A 36 3.44 -5.39 -2.24
N LEU A 37 3.97 -4.17 -2.38
CA LEU A 37 3.92 -3.40 -3.62
C LEU A 37 5.26 -3.48 -4.36
N GLN A 38 5.20 -3.77 -5.67
CA GLN A 38 6.35 -3.83 -6.56
C GLN A 38 6.26 -2.78 -7.65
N GLU A 39 7.42 -2.36 -8.15
CA GLU A 39 7.54 -1.31 -9.17
C GLU A 39 6.78 -0.03 -8.81
N THR A 40 6.93 0.46 -7.58
CA THR A 40 6.32 1.72 -7.13
C THR A 40 6.83 2.94 -7.90
N LYS A 41 8.03 2.84 -8.51
CA LYS A 41 8.72 3.92 -9.25
C LYS A 41 8.81 5.24 -8.45
N MET A 42 8.94 5.11 -7.13
CA MET A 42 9.15 6.23 -6.20
C MET A 42 10.48 5.97 -5.48
N ASP A 43 11.39 6.95 -5.52
CA ASP A 43 12.71 6.82 -4.87
C ASP A 43 12.61 6.90 -3.35
N VAL A 44 11.69 7.76 -2.86
CA VAL A 44 11.37 7.90 -1.45
C VAL A 44 9.85 7.82 -1.30
N ILE A 45 9.39 7.06 -0.33
CA ILE A 45 7.96 6.97 0.02
C ILE A 45 7.80 7.56 1.43
N PRO A 46 7.36 8.83 1.55
CA PRO A 46 7.12 9.46 2.84
C PRO A 46 6.06 8.73 3.65
N HIS A 47 6.18 8.79 4.98
CA HIS A 47 5.18 8.22 5.90
C HIS A 47 3.77 8.75 5.64
N SER A 48 3.62 10.03 5.27
CA SER A 48 2.32 10.60 4.90
C SER A 48 1.67 9.90 3.71
N ILE A 49 2.46 9.53 2.69
CA ILE A 49 1.98 8.80 1.52
C ILE A 49 1.61 7.36 1.88
N ILE A 50 2.35 6.74 2.80
CA ILE A 50 1.98 5.42 3.34
C ILE A 50 0.63 5.49 4.06
N LEU A 51 0.47 6.46 4.96
CA LEU A 51 -0.78 6.66 5.69
C LEU A 51 -1.94 6.99 4.75
N GLU A 52 -1.70 7.73 3.67
CA GLU A 52 -2.67 8.04 2.62
C GLU A 52 -3.09 6.79 1.84
N MET A 53 -2.15 5.89 1.50
CA MET A 53 -2.44 4.67 0.75
C MET A 53 -3.02 3.54 1.60
N LEU A 54 -2.48 3.31 2.79
CA LEU A 54 -2.74 2.08 3.56
C LEU A 54 -3.68 2.32 4.75
N GLY A 55 -3.72 3.55 5.25
CA GLY A 55 -4.44 3.89 6.47
C GLY A 55 -3.60 3.77 7.73
N PRO A 56 -4.20 4.13 8.88
CA PRO A 56 -3.50 4.18 10.15
C PRO A 56 -3.31 2.79 10.79
N ASP A 57 -3.99 1.76 10.28
CA ASP A 57 -4.04 0.43 10.90
C ASP A 57 -2.81 -0.44 10.59
N PHE A 58 -1.98 -0.02 9.62
CA PHE A 58 -0.69 -0.67 9.35
C PHE A 58 0.36 -0.18 10.36
N ASP A 59 0.84 -1.10 11.18
CA ASP A 59 1.78 -0.85 12.28
C ASP A 59 3.26 -1.13 11.91
N TYR A 60 3.50 -1.85 10.82
CA TYR A 60 4.82 -2.13 10.28
C TYR A 60 4.92 -1.77 8.79
N VAL A 61 6.01 -1.09 8.43
CA VAL A 61 6.31 -0.71 7.04
C VAL A 61 7.79 -0.95 6.75
N CYS A 62 8.07 -1.68 5.69
CA CYS A 62 9.41 -1.83 5.14
C CYS A 62 9.47 -1.12 3.79
N LEU A 63 10.37 -0.14 3.67
CA LEU A 63 10.65 0.53 2.39
C LEU A 63 11.76 -0.20 1.63
N PRO A 64 11.83 -0.05 0.29
CA PRO A 64 12.99 -0.52 -0.47
C PRO A 64 14.28 0.05 0.12
N ALA A 65 15.33 -0.77 0.15
CA ALA A 65 16.70 -0.36 0.50
C ALA A 65 17.35 0.44 -0.63
#